data_AF-A0A496X720-F1
#
_entry.id   AF-A0A496X720-F1
#
_cell.length_a   1.000
_cell.length_b   1.000
_cell.length_c   1.000
_cell.angle_alpha   90.00
_cell.angle_beta   90.00
_cell.angle_gamma   90.00
#
_symmetry.space_group_name_H-M   'P 1'
#
loop_
_entity.id
_entity.type
_entity.pdbx_description
1 polymer ?
#
loop_
_entity_poly.entity_id
_entity_poly.type
_entity_poly.pdbx_seq_one_letter_code
_entity_poly.pdbx_strand_id
1 'polypeptide(L)'
;MHNIYRGGTADVWYSGNLDDLWVEYKWIAKLPKKAFVRLDKLLSPLQQRWLEGRHEEGRNIVVILGTPEGAWVLEGAAWKEPINPEAIRTLGISKQSIADYIKKRTQIDDVLAIPRYTDNQSDLSASLDDNDDSLPDSRRTE
;
A
#
# COMPACT_ATOMS: atom_id res chain seq x y z
N MET A 1 -16.56 7.46 4.67
CA MET A 1 -16.37 6.82 6.00
C MET A 1 -15.30 7.60 6.77
N HIS A 2 -15.71 8.56 7.62
CA HIS A 2 -14.83 9.47 8.37
C HIS A 2 -14.66 8.97 9.81
N ASN A 3 -13.46 8.51 10.15
CA ASN A 3 -13.09 8.12 11.51
C ASN A 3 -11.86 8.94 11.89
N ILE A 4 -11.97 9.78 12.92
CA ILE A 4 -10.88 10.62 13.44
C ILE A 4 -9.68 9.82 13.95
N TYR A 5 -9.85 8.52 14.22
CA TYR A 5 -8.78 7.59 14.58
C TYR A 5 -8.14 6.86 13.38
N ARG A 6 -8.57 7.13 12.14
CA ARG A 6 -7.96 6.55 10.92
C ARG A 6 -6.71 7.31 10.44
N GLY A 7 -6.45 8.49 10.98
CA GLY A 7 -5.25 9.24 10.60
C GLY A 7 -4.01 8.43 10.95
N GLY A 8 -3.28 7.95 9.93
CA GLY A 8 -1.97 7.34 10.09
C GLY A 8 -1.89 5.81 10.11
N THR A 9 -2.97 5.09 9.86
CA THR A 9 -2.85 3.66 9.52
C THR A 9 -2.02 3.49 8.25
N ALA A 10 -1.22 2.42 8.16
CA ALA A 10 -0.49 2.09 6.94
C ALA A 10 -1.42 1.98 5.73
N ASP A 11 -0.92 2.36 4.54
CA ASP A 11 -1.69 2.41 3.30
C ASP A 11 -2.32 1.06 2.91
N VAL A 12 -1.56 -0.04 3.06
CA VAL A 12 -1.98 -1.37 2.61
C VAL A 12 -1.66 -2.43 3.65
N TRP A 13 -2.56 -3.40 3.76
CA TRP A 13 -2.36 -4.63 4.52
C TRP A 13 -2.49 -5.83 3.59
N TYR A 14 -1.45 -6.65 3.53
CA TYR A 14 -1.45 -7.91 2.82
C TYR A 14 -1.68 -9.04 3.83
N SER A 15 -2.81 -9.74 3.70
CA SER A 15 -3.13 -10.94 4.47
C SER A 15 -2.62 -12.17 3.72
N GLY A 16 -1.34 -12.48 3.87
CA GLY A 16 -0.68 -13.60 3.21
C GLY A 16 -0.94 -14.95 3.87
N ASN A 17 -0.68 -16.03 3.14
CA ASN A 17 -0.72 -17.40 3.67
C ASN A 17 0.40 -17.67 4.68
N LEU A 18 1.56 -17.04 4.50
CA LEU A 18 2.71 -17.20 5.39
C LEU A 18 2.69 -16.18 6.52
N ASP A 19 2.48 -14.91 6.18
CA ASP A 19 2.61 -13.82 7.11
C ASP A 19 1.75 -12.62 6.70
N ASP A 20 1.35 -11.82 7.67
CA ASP A 20 0.66 -10.56 7.43
C ASP A 20 1.69 -9.43 7.28
N LEU A 21 1.46 -8.50 6.34
CA LEU A 21 2.40 -7.40 6.08
C LEU A 21 1.67 -6.07 5.94
N TRP A 22 2.03 -5.11 6.79
CA TRP A 22 1.54 -3.73 6.73
C TRP A 22 2.54 -2.86 5.98
N VAL A 23 2.10 -2.21 4.92
CA VAL A 23 2.94 -1.42 4.02
C VAL A 23 2.49 0.03 4.00
N GLU A 24 3.41 0.93 4.31
CA GLU A 24 3.26 2.36 4.11
C GLU A 24 4.16 2.80 2.95
N TYR A 25 3.60 3.45 1.94
CA TYR A 25 4.34 3.91 0.78
C TYR A 25 4.69 5.39 0.90
N LYS A 26 5.93 5.73 0.58
CA LYS A 26 6.36 7.12 0.42
C LYS A 26 7.00 7.31 -0.94
N TRP A 27 6.75 8.48 -1.53
CA TRP A 27 7.34 8.84 -2.80
C TRP A 27 8.11 10.14 -2.67
N ILE A 28 9.33 10.17 -3.22
CA ILE A 28 10.07 11.40 -3.45
C ILE A 28 10.28 11.57 -4.95
N ALA A 29 9.90 12.72 -5.49
CA ALA A 29 10.03 12.97 -6.93
C ALA A 29 11.48 13.12 -7.39
N LYS A 30 12.40 13.43 -6.46
CA LYS A 30 13.80 13.63 -6.76
C LYS A 30 14.65 13.27 -5.56
N LEU A 31 15.62 12.39 -5.77
CA LEU A 31 16.59 12.04 -4.74
C LEU A 31 17.54 13.22 -4.47
N PRO A 32 17.78 13.60 -3.20
CA PRO A 32 18.78 14.61 -2.87
C PRO A 32 20.17 14.21 -3.39
N LYS A 33 20.98 15.21 -3.77
CA LYS A 33 22.34 14.95 -4.29
C LYS A 33 23.34 14.58 -3.19
N LYS A 34 23.15 15.09 -1.97
CA LYS A 34 24.12 14.96 -0.87
C LYS A 34 23.47 14.79 0.51
N ALA A 35 22.24 15.28 0.69
CA ALA A 35 21.55 15.17 1.96
C ALA A 35 21.00 13.75 2.16
N PHE A 36 21.11 13.23 3.38
CA PHE A 36 20.44 12.00 3.77
C PHE A 36 18.93 12.13 3.61
N VAL A 37 18.29 11.07 3.14
CA VAL A 37 16.83 10.99 3.09
C VAL A 37 16.31 10.59 4.47
N ARG A 38 15.34 11.37 4.97
CA ARG A 38 14.82 11.29 6.33
C ARG A 38 13.33 10.96 6.29
N LEU A 39 12.99 9.69 6.45
CA LEU A 39 11.60 9.21 6.35
C LEU A 39 10.74 9.68 7.52
N ASP A 40 11.34 9.93 8.68
CA ASP A 40 10.70 10.60 9.81
C ASP A 40 10.18 12.02 9.47
N LYS A 41 10.65 12.63 8.39
CA LYS A 41 10.13 13.91 7.87
C LYS A 41 9.07 13.73 6.78
N LEU A 42 8.98 12.55 6.19
CA LEU A 42 7.99 12.21 5.16
C LEU A 42 6.73 11.55 5.76
N LEU A 43 6.89 10.85 6.88
CA LEU A 43 5.81 10.23 7.64
C LEU A 43 5.17 11.26 8.56
N SER A 44 3.84 11.34 8.55
CA SER A 44 3.13 12.17 9.54
C SER A 44 3.34 11.62 10.96
N PRO A 45 3.21 12.44 12.01
CA PRO A 45 3.36 11.97 13.39
C PRO A 45 2.43 10.80 13.75
N LEU A 46 1.23 10.77 13.18
CA LEU A 46 0.28 9.68 13.40
C LEU A 46 0.73 8.37 12.71
N GLN A 47 1.29 8.46 11.50
CA GLN A 47 1.87 7.31 10.81
C GLN A 47 3.05 6.73 11.57
N GLN A 48 3.94 7.58 12.06
CA GLN A 48 5.08 7.15 12.89
C GLN A 48 4.60 6.40 14.12
N ARG A 49 3.68 6.99 14.90
CA ARG A 49 3.11 6.33 16.09
C ARG A 49 2.44 5.00 15.78
N TRP A 50 1.69 4.93 14.69
CA TRP A 50 0.99 3.71 14.30
C TRP A 50 1.97 2.60 13.90
N LEU A 51 2.97 2.91 13.07
CA LEU A 51 4.00 1.96 12.63
C LEU A 51 4.83 1.47 13.82
N GLU A 52 5.23 2.37 14.71
CA GLU A 52 5.95 2.02 15.95
C GLU A 52 5.12 1.08 16.82
N GLY A 53 3.87 1.44 17.13
CA GLY A 53 3.01 0.62 17.98
C GLY A 53 2.76 -0.76 17.40
N ARG A 54 2.53 -0.88 16.08
CA ARG A 54 2.37 -2.19 15.43
C ARG A 54 3.65 -3.01 15.43
N HIS A 55 4.80 -2.37 15.22
CA HIS A 55 6.09 -3.05 15.30
C HIS A 55 6.36 -3.57 16.73
N GLU A 56 6.06 -2.78 17.76
CA GLU A 56 6.16 -3.17 19.17
C GLU A 56 5.23 -4.33 19.55
N GLU A 57 4.05 -4.41 18.90
CA GLU A 57 3.13 -5.55 19.00
C GLU A 57 3.63 -6.81 18.27
N GLY A 58 4.80 -6.76 17.62
CA GLY A 58 5.38 -7.87 16.87
C GLY A 58 4.80 -8.05 15.47
N ARG A 59 4.07 -7.07 14.93
CA ARG A 59 3.55 -7.11 13.56
C ARG A 59 4.63 -6.80 12.55
N ASN A 60 4.53 -7.41 11.36
CA ASN A 60 5.40 -7.06 10.25
C ASN A 60 4.93 -5.77 9.61
N ILE A 61 5.75 -4.74 9.76
CA ILE A 61 5.53 -3.47 9.12
C ILE A 61 6.72 -3.16 8.21
N VAL A 62 6.44 -2.45 7.13
CA VAL A 62 7.47 -2.01 6.20
C VAL A 62 7.09 -0.64 5.64
N VAL A 63 8.09 0.22 5.52
CA VAL A 63 7.97 1.48 4.78
C VAL A 63 8.69 1.31 3.46
N ILE A 64 8.00 1.58 2.35
CA ILE A 64 8.57 1.48 1.01
C ILE A 64 8.75 2.89 0.45
N LEU A 65 10.01 3.30 0.27
CA LEU A 65 10.35 4.57 -0.35
C LEU A 65 10.55 4.37 -1.85
N GLY A 66 9.69 4.96 -2.68
CA GLY A 66 9.88 5.05 -4.12
C GLY A 66 10.49 6.39 -4.57
N THR A 67 11.27 6.32 -5.63
CA THR A 67 11.84 7.45 -6.39
C THR A 67 11.89 7.06 -7.88
N PRO A 68 12.02 8.00 -8.84
CA PRO A 68 12.17 7.64 -10.26
C PRO A 68 13.31 6.65 -10.53
N GLU A 69 14.36 6.67 -9.72
CA GLU A 69 15.54 5.82 -9.82
C GLU A 69 15.37 4.41 -9.23
N GLY A 70 14.28 4.13 -8.50
CA GLY A 70 14.06 2.82 -7.86
C GLY A 70 13.24 2.91 -6.58
N ALA A 71 13.30 1.85 -5.77
CA ALA A 71 12.60 1.77 -4.50
C ALA A 71 13.45 1.13 -3.41
N TRP A 72 13.12 1.45 -2.16
CA TRP A 72 13.76 0.93 -0.95
C TRP A 72 12.75 0.32 -0.01
N VAL A 73 13.11 -0.81 0.58
CA VAL A 73 12.32 -1.51 1.60
C VAL A 73 12.96 -1.25 2.96
N LEU A 74 12.19 -0.73 3.90
CA LEU A 74 12.63 -0.48 5.27
C LEU A 74 11.74 -1.22 6.26
N GLU A 75 12.22 -2.37 6.71
CA GLU A 75 11.49 -3.26 7.63
C GLU A 75 11.51 -2.73 9.07
N GLY A 76 10.41 -2.95 9.80
CA GLY A 76 10.30 -2.57 11.21
C GLY A 76 10.61 -1.08 11.44
N ALA A 77 11.44 -0.78 12.44
CA ALA A 77 11.83 0.60 12.75
C ALA A 77 12.95 1.18 11.85
N ALA A 78 13.40 0.49 10.80
CA ALA A 78 14.52 0.95 9.97
C ALA A 78 14.28 2.31 9.28
N TRP A 79 13.03 2.73 9.10
CA TRP A 79 12.67 4.04 8.56
C TRP A 79 13.06 5.22 9.45
N LYS A 80 13.40 4.99 10.73
CA LYS A 80 13.93 6.02 11.63
C LYS A 80 15.36 6.41 11.29
N GLU A 81 16.09 5.50 10.64
CA GLU A 81 17.48 5.73 10.28
C GLU A 81 17.60 6.57 9.00
N PRO A 82 18.51 7.56 8.95
CA PRO A 82 18.77 8.31 7.74
C PRO A 82 19.30 7.41 6.61
N ILE A 83 18.72 7.53 5.41
CA ILE A 83 19.15 6.75 4.25
C ILE A 83 20.16 7.56 3.44
N ASN A 84 21.31 6.97 3.15
CA ASN A 84 22.28 7.58 2.24
C ASN A 84 21.73 7.57 0.80
N PRO A 85 21.60 8.72 0.13
CA PRO A 85 21.13 8.77 -1.26
C PRO A 85 22.03 7.97 -2.22
N GLU A 86 23.33 7.86 -1.97
CA GLU A 86 24.20 7.03 -2.82
C GLU A 86 23.93 5.54 -2.66
N ALA A 87 23.53 5.11 -1.46
CA ALA A 87 23.03 3.75 -1.28
C ALA A 87 21.79 3.55 -2.15
N ILE A 88 20.85 4.51 -2.15
CA ILE A 88 19.64 4.46 -2.97
C ILE A 88 19.94 4.33 -4.47
N ARG A 89 20.95 5.04 -4.96
CA ARG A 89 21.35 4.98 -6.39
C ARG A 89 21.98 3.63 -6.77
N THR A 90 22.73 3.01 -5.85
CA THR A 90 23.57 1.84 -6.16
C THR A 90 22.87 0.51 -5.91
N LEU A 91 22.01 0.44 -4.89
CA LEU A 91 21.29 -0.78 -4.52
C LEU A 91 19.79 -0.72 -4.91
N GLY A 92 19.43 0.24 -5.78
CA GLY A 92 18.10 0.46 -6.39
C GLY A 92 17.34 -0.82 -6.67
N ILE A 93 16.29 -1.07 -5.90
CA ILE A 93 15.38 -2.18 -6.19
C ILE A 93 14.32 -1.70 -7.19
N SER A 94 14.09 -2.46 -8.25
CA SER A 94 13.05 -2.14 -9.24
C SER A 94 11.65 -2.28 -8.64
N LYS A 95 10.63 -1.62 -9.24
CA LYS A 95 9.22 -1.79 -8.82
C LYS A 95 8.78 -3.26 -8.85
N GLN A 96 9.24 -4.02 -9.85
CA GLN A 96 8.93 -5.45 -9.96
C GLN A 96 9.51 -6.23 -8.78
N SER A 97 10.77 -5.95 -8.43
CA SER A 97 11.45 -6.59 -7.31
C SER A 97 10.81 -6.26 -5.95
N ILE A 98 10.16 -5.09 -5.81
CA ILE A 98 9.33 -4.78 -4.63
C ILE A 98 8.07 -5.66 -4.60
N ALA A 99 7.39 -5.83 -5.74
CA ALA A 99 6.24 -6.73 -5.82
C ALA A 99 6.65 -8.18 -5.50
N ASP A 100 7.79 -8.63 -6.02
CA ASP A 100 8.35 -9.95 -5.73
C ASP A 100 8.71 -10.10 -4.25
N TYR A 101 9.27 -9.05 -3.62
CA TYR A 101 9.51 -9.02 -2.17
C TYR A 101 8.21 -9.20 -1.38
N ILE A 102 7.16 -8.45 -1.71
CA ILE A 102 5.86 -8.55 -1.02
C ILE A 102 5.26 -9.94 -1.20
N LYS A 103 5.26 -10.47 -2.43
CA LYS A 103 4.77 -11.82 -2.74
C LYS A 103 5.54 -12.87 -1.95
N LYS A 104 6.87 -12.80 -1.96
CA LYS A 104 7.72 -13.74 -1.22
C LYS A 104 7.50 -13.67 0.28
N ARG A 105 7.35 -12.46 0.84
CA ARG A 105 7.16 -12.25 2.28
C ARG A 105 5.82 -12.78 2.77
N THR A 106 4.76 -12.59 1.98
CA THR A 106 3.39 -12.91 2.38
C THR A 106 2.92 -14.27 1.86
N GLN A 107 3.56 -14.82 0.82
CA GLN A 107 3.05 -15.96 0.04
C GLN A 107 1.59 -15.75 -0.40
N ILE A 108 1.25 -14.53 -0.78
CA ILE A 108 -0.06 -14.25 -1.37
C ILE A 108 -0.10 -14.84 -2.79
N ASP A 109 -1.00 -15.77 -3.02
CA ASP A 109 -1.23 -16.33 -4.35
C ASP A 109 -1.90 -15.28 -5.24
N ASP A 110 -1.44 -15.17 -6.50
CA ASP A 110 -1.98 -14.22 -7.49
C ASP A 110 -3.51 -14.34 -7.70
N VAL A 111 -4.12 -15.43 -7.24
CA VAL A 111 -5.55 -15.72 -7.34
C VAL A 111 -6.43 -14.76 -6.50
N LEU A 112 -5.87 -14.10 -5.47
CA LEU A 112 -6.59 -13.09 -4.68
C LEU A 112 -6.35 -11.64 -5.15
N ALA A 113 -5.49 -11.43 -6.16
CA ALA A 113 -5.40 -10.15 -6.82
C ALA A 113 -6.73 -9.92 -7.57
N ILE A 114 -7.54 -9.00 -7.05
CA ILE A 114 -8.82 -8.63 -7.66
C ILE A 114 -8.60 -8.41 -9.17
N PRO A 115 -9.32 -9.09 -10.08
CA PRO A 115 -9.13 -9.00 -11.53
C PRO A 115 -9.25 -7.59 -12.12
N ARG A 116 -9.66 -6.60 -11.32
CA ARG A 116 -9.77 -5.19 -11.72
C ARG A 116 -8.43 -4.49 -11.99
N TYR A 117 -7.29 -5.10 -11.65
CA TYR A 117 -5.96 -4.51 -11.85
C TYR A 117 -5.04 -5.35 -12.75
N THR A 118 -5.51 -6.47 -13.28
CA THR A 118 -4.84 -7.18 -14.36
C THR A 118 -5.38 -6.65 -15.68
N ASP A 119 -4.50 -6.06 -16.50
CA ASP A 119 -4.79 -5.49 -17.82
C ASP A 119 -5.64 -6.41 -18.71
N ASN A 120 -6.95 -6.26 -18.62
CA ASN A 120 -7.90 -6.66 -19.66
C ASN A 120 -9.10 -5.69 -19.65
N GLN A 121 -8.78 -4.40 -19.79
CA GLN A 121 -9.78 -3.34 -19.95
C GLN A 121 -10.12 -3.16 -21.44
N SER A 122 -10.59 -4.22 -22.08
CA SER A 122 -11.10 -4.16 -23.47
C SER A 122 -12.54 -4.66 -23.64
N ASP A 123 -13.18 -5.23 -22.61
CA ASP A 123 -14.52 -5.84 -22.76
C ASP A 123 -15.60 -5.28 -21.81
N LEU A 124 -15.44 -4.05 -21.29
CA LEU A 124 -16.50 -3.35 -20.55
C LEU A 124 -17.01 -2.14 -21.33
N SER A 125 -17.47 -2.39 -22.56
CA SER A 125 -18.26 -1.44 -23.35
C SER A 125 -19.40 -2.17 -24.10
N ALA A 126 -20.33 -2.74 -23.33
CA ALA A 126 -21.70 -3.12 -23.71
C ALA A 126 -22.27 -3.85 -22.48
N SER A 127 -23.19 -3.32 -21.68
CA SER A 127 -24.48 -2.75 -22.05
C SER A 127 -24.93 -1.76 -20.97
N LEU A 128 -25.01 -0.48 -21.32
CA LEU A 128 -26.07 0.35 -20.78
C LEU A 128 -27.30 -0.05 -21.61
N ASP A 129 -28.27 -0.70 -20.99
CA ASP A 129 -29.63 -0.67 -21.50
C ASP A 129 -30.60 -0.58 -20.32
N ASP A 130 -31.44 0.44 -20.46
CA ASP A 130 -32.53 0.86 -19.60
C ASP A 130 -33.48 -0.29 -19.26
N ASN A 131 -34.02 -0.31 -18.03
CA ASN A 131 -35.43 -0.06 -17.78
C ASN A 131 -35.91 -0.49 -16.38
N ASP A 132 -36.83 0.34 -15.90
CA ASP A 132 -38.02 0.01 -15.10
C ASP A 132 -37.92 0.06 -13.56
N ASP A 133 -38.18 1.27 -13.08
CA ASP A 133 -38.57 1.63 -11.72
C ASP A 133 -40.02 1.19 -11.49
N SER A 134 -40.22 0.05 -10.82
CA SER A 134 -41.54 -0.47 -10.45
C SER A 134 -41.53 -1.03 -9.02
N LEU A 135 -41.87 -0.17 -8.05
CA LEU A 135 -42.22 -0.55 -6.68
C LEU A 135 -43.54 -1.34 -6.67
N PRO A 136 -43.65 -2.49 -5.99
CA PRO A 136 -44.95 -3.14 -5.82
C PRO A 136 -45.76 -2.47 -4.69
N ASP A 137 -46.86 -1.82 -5.08
CA ASP A 137 -47.97 -1.43 -4.22
C ASP A 137 -48.74 -2.68 -3.77
N SER A 138 -48.78 -2.91 -2.46
CA SER A 138 -49.66 -3.94 -1.87
C SER A 138 -50.52 -3.30 -0.78
N ARG A 139 -51.71 -2.85 -1.16
CA ARG A 139 -52.85 -2.63 -0.24
C ARG A 139 -54.08 -3.42 -0.70
N ARG A 140 -54.74 -4.01 0.31
CA ARG A 140 -56.10 -4.62 0.38
C ARG A 140 -56.18 -6.04 -0.18
N THR A 141 -56.82 -7.03 0.44
CA THR A 141 -57.85 -7.18 1.51
C THR A 141 -57.79 -8.68 1.90
N GLU A 142 -57.95 -9.10 3.14
CA GLU A 142 -59.21 -9.30 3.89
C GLU A 142 -58.96 -9.23 5.41
#